data_AF-A0A147J476-F1
#
_entry.id   AF-A0A147J476-F1
#
_cell.length_a   1.000
_cell.length_b   1.000
_cell.length_c   1.000
_cell.angle_alpha   90.00
_cell.angle_beta   90.00
_cell.angle_gamma   90.00
#
_symmetry.space_group_name_H-M   'P 1'
#
loop_
_entity.id
_entity.type
_entity.pdbx_description
1 polymer ?
#
loop_
_entity_poly.entity_id
_entity_poly.type
_entity_poly.pdbx_seq_one_letter_code
_entity_poly.pdbx_strand_id
1 'polypeptide(L)'
;AWVGFRQVPFAYDRAERHAGETHYPLGKMIALAFDAVTGFSTAPLRWASHIGLALTAASLLLLVYIAIGWLTGSAVQGWTSTMLVTVILGAVQMFVLGMIGEYLGRLYIESKRRPLYLVADVAGPVQGHARLGYSAHEGAKDPA
;
A
#
# COMPACT_ATOMS: atom_id res chain seq x y z
N ALA A 1 2.59 4.85 -14.66
CA ALA A 1 3.28 6.10 -15.05
C ALA A 1 3.24 7.07 -13.88
N TRP A 2 4.37 7.38 -13.24
CA TRP A 2 4.41 8.34 -12.13
C TRP A 2 4.73 9.77 -12.59
N VAL A 3 5.41 9.91 -13.73
CA VAL A 3 6.00 11.16 -14.19
C VAL A 3 4.95 12.16 -14.71
N GLY A 4 3.71 11.73 -14.97
CA GLY A 4 2.54 12.61 -15.14
C GLY A 4 2.51 13.53 -16.37
N PHE A 5 3.56 13.54 -17.19
CA PHE A 5 3.61 14.36 -18.41
C PHE A 5 2.55 13.98 -19.44
N ARG A 6 2.27 14.92 -20.35
CA ARG A 6 1.34 14.74 -21.47
C ARG A 6 1.82 13.59 -22.36
N GLN A 7 1.09 12.49 -22.32
CA GLN A 7 1.29 11.31 -23.17
C GLN A 7 0.17 11.26 -24.20
N VAL A 8 0.52 11.01 -25.46
CA VAL A 8 -0.46 10.85 -26.55
C VAL A 8 -0.24 9.47 -27.16
N PRO A 9 -1.21 8.55 -27.08
CA PRO A 9 -1.10 7.26 -27.74
C PRO A 9 -1.26 7.43 -29.25
N PHE A 10 -0.43 6.74 -30.03
CA PHE A 10 -0.59 6.67 -31.48
C PHE A 10 -1.26 5.34 -31.84
N ALA A 11 -2.50 5.41 -32.32
CA ALA A 11 -3.22 4.23 -32.74
C ALA A 11 -2.62 3.71 -34.05
N TYR A 12 -2.36 2.40 -34.09
CA TYR A 12 -1.90 1.70 -35.28
C TYR A 12 -2.72 0.42 -35.42
N ASP A 13 -3.22 0.16 -36.62
CA ASP A 13 -3.94 -1.07 -36.92
C ASP A 13 -2.95 -2.17 -37.28
N ARG A 14 -3.07 -3.30 -36.57
CA ARG A 14 -2.16 -4.43 -36.65
C ARG A 14 -2.93 -5.61 -37.22
N ALA A 15 -2.41 -6.20 -38.30
CA ALA A 15 -2.90 -7.48 -38.81
C ALA A 15 -2.85 -8.57 -37.72
N GLU A 16 -3.85 -9.44 -37.73
CA GLU A 16 -3.98 -10.54 -36.78
C GLU A 16 -2.75 -11.45 -36.84
N ARG A 17 -2.33 -12.01 -35.70
CA ARG A 17 -1.13 -12.87 -35.67
C ARG A 17 -1.43 -14.17 -36.41
N HIS A 18 -0.63 -14.48 -37.43
CA HIS A 18 -0.73 -15.76 -38.16
C HIS A 18 -0.16 -16.97 -37.39
N ALA A 19 0.71 -16.74 -36.39
CA ALA A 19 1.29 -17.77 -35.55
C ALA A 19 1.75 -17.24 -34.19
N GLY A 20 1.88 -18.14 -33.21
CA GLY A 20 2.40 -17.87 -31.86
C GLY A 20 1.31 -17.53 -30.82
N GLU A 21 1.63 -17.78 -29.55
CA GLU A 21 0.75 -17.42 -28.43
C GLU A 21 0.99 -15.97 -27.95
N THR A 22 0.01 -15.39 -27.27
CA THR A 22 0.19 -14.07 -26.66
C THR A 22 1.28 -14.10 -25.58
N HIS A 23 2.25 -13.20 -25.67
CA HIS A 23 3.24 -13.02 -24.61
C HIS A 23 2.63 -12.49 -23.29
N TYR A 24 1.42 -11.91 -23.36
CA TYR A 24 0.65 -11.39 -22.25
C TYR A 24 -0.73 -12.10 -22.19
N PRO A 25 -0.79 -13.32 -21.63
CA PRO A 25 -2.06 -13.95 -21.32
C PRO A 25 -2.72 -13.24 -20.12
N LEU A 26 -4.01 -13.49 -19.92
CA LEU A 26 -4.82 -12.87 -18.87
C LEU A 26 -4.20 -13.00 -17.47
N GLY A 27 -3.58 -14.15 -17.16
CA GLY A 27 -2.85 -14.34 -15.90
C GLY A 27 -1.69 -13.36 -15.69
N LYS A 28 -0.89 -13.07 -16.74
CA LYS A 28 0.17 -12.06 -16.65
C LYS A 28 -0.38 -10.65 -16.51
N MET A 29 -1.52 -10.36 -17.14
CA MET A 29 -2.19 -9.07 -16.99
C MET A 29 -2.71 -8.85 -15.56
N ILE A 30 -3.27 -9.89 -14.94
CA ILE A 30 -3.69 -9.85 -13.53
C ILE A 30 -2.48 -9.65 -12.61
N ALA A 31 -1.41 -10.42 -12.81
CA ALA A 31 -0.17 -10.26 -12.02
C ALA A 31 0.38 -8.83 -12.13
N LEU A 32 0.43 -8.27 -13.35
CA LEU A 32 0.85 -6.89 -13.59
C LEU A 32 -0.05 -5.89 -12.84
N ALA A 33 -1.36 -6.13 -12.79
CA ALA A 33 -2.29 -5.27 -12.06
C ALA A 33 -2.03 -5.33 -10.54
N PHE A 34 -1.80 -6.52 -9.97
CA PHE A 34 -1.43 -6.67 -8.56
C PHE A 34 -0.12 -5.97 -8.22
N ASP A 35 0.91 -6.14 -9.04
CA ASP A 35 2.19 -5.45 -8.89
C ASP A 35 2.04 -3.93 -9.00
N ALA A 36 1.16 -3.46 -9.88
CA ALA A 36 0.86 -2.03 -9.98
C ALA A 36 0.16 -1.49 -8.72
N VAL A 37 -0.82 -2.21 -8.18
CA VAL A 37 -1.55 -1.80 -6.97
C VAL A 37 -0.63 -1.80 -5.75
N THR A 38 0.14 -2.87 -5.53
CA THR A 38 1.06 -3.00 -4.39
C THR A 38 2.31 -2.13 -4.55
N GLY A 39 2.76 -1.87 -5.79
CA GLY A 39 3.97 -1.10 -6.11
C GLY A 39 3.74 0.41 -6.25
N PHE A 40 2.51 0.88 -6.44
CA PHE A 40 2.20 2.31 -6.54
C PHE A 40 1.29 2.86 -5.43
N SER A 41 0.60 2.01 -4.66
CA SER A 41 -0.38 2.45 -3.66
C SER A 41 -0.09 1.92 -2.25
N THR A 42 -0.43 2.73 -1.24
CA THR A 42 -0.54 2.29 0.17
C THR A 42 -1.94 1.76 0.51
N ALA A 43 -2.85 1.70 -0.46
CA ALA A 43 -4.22 1.25 -0.24
C ALA A 43 -4.31 -0.16 0.39
N PRO A 44 -3.59 -1.20 -0.10
CA PRO A 44 -3.68 -2.54 0.49
C PRO A 44 -3.31 -2.56 1.98
N LEU A 45 -2.30 -1.77 2.34
CA LEU A 45 -1.79 -1.69 3.69
C LEU A 45 -2.75 -0.90 4.62
N ARG A 46 -3.38 0.16 4.11
CA ARG A 46 -4.46 0.86 4.82
C ARG A 46 -5.65 -0.05 5.10
N TRP A 47 -6.06 -0.86 4.14
CA TRP A 47 -7.12 -1.86 4.35
C TRP A 47 -6.76 -2.85 5.45
N ALA A 48 -5.52 -3.36 5.47
CA ALA A 48 -5.06 -4.25 6.53
C ALA A 48 -5.10 -3.58 7.92
N SER A 49 -4.69 -2.31 8.04
CA SER A 49 -4.80 -1.56 9.29
C SER A 49 -6.25 -1.35 9.74
N HIS A 50 -7.17 -1.05 8.83
CA HIS A 50 -8.60 -0.95 9.15
C HIS A 50 -9.19 -2.28 9.62
N ILE A 51 -8.80 -3.39 8.99
CA ILE A 51 -9.20 -4.74 9.42
C ILE A 51 -8.66 -5.04 10.82
N GLY A 52 -7.40 -4.73 11.09
CA GLY A 52 -6.79 -4.90 12.42
C GLY A 52 -7.56 -4.13 13.50
N LEU A 53 -7.91 -2.86 13.23
CA LEU A 53 -8.71 -2.04 14.14
C LEU A 53 -10.12 -2.64 14.38
N ALA A 54 -10.79 -3.10 13.31
CA ALA A 54 -12.10 -3.73 13.40
C ALA A 54 -12.06 -5.03 14.22
N LEU A 55 -11.01 -5.84 14.03
CA LEU A 55 -10.79 -7.06 14.80
C LEU A 55 -10.53 -6.76 16.28
N THR A 56 -9.71 -5.76 16.59
CA THR A 56 -9.52 -5.32 17.98
C THR A 56 -10.84 -4.89 18.63
N ALA A 57 -11.69 -4.14 17.92
CA ALA A 57 -13.02 -3.76 18.42
C ALA A 57 -13.92 -4.98 18.65
N ALA A 58 -13.92 -5.95 17.73
CA ALA A 58 -14.67 -7.20 17.88
C ALA A 58 -14.18 -8.03 19.08
N SER A 59 -12.86 -8.08 19.33
CA SER A 59 -12.30 -8.74 20.50
C SER A 59 -12.72 -8.06 21.81
N LEU A 60 -12.82 -6.73 21.85
CA LEU A 60 -13.34 -6.01 23.02
C LEU A 60 -14.81 -6.36 23.29
N LEU A 61 -15.65 -6.47 22.26
CA LEU A 61 -17.04 -6.91 22.41
C LEU A 61 -17.13 -8.34 22.96
N LEU A 62 -16.30 -9.24 22.44
CA LEU A 62 -16.22 -10.63 22.91
C LEU A 62 -15.78 -10.70 24.38
N LEU A 63 -14.85 -9.83 24.78
CA LEU A 63 -14.41 -9.72 26.18
C LEU A 63 -15.55 -9.30 27.11
N VAL A 64 -16.37 -8.32 26.70
CA VAL A 64 -17.56 -7.90 27.45
C VAL A 64 -18.57 -9.05 27.56
N TYR A 65 -18.81 -9.78 26.47
CA TYR A 65 -19.69 -10.95 26.46
C TYR A 65 -19.23 -12.04 27.46
N ILE A 66 -17.94 -12.36 27.46
CA ILE A 66 -17.36 -13.33 28.40
C ILE A 66 -17.50 -12.85 29.85
N ALA A 67 -17.26 -11.55 30.11
CA ALA A 67 -17.40 -10.97 31.43
C ALA A 67 -18.85 -11.05 31.95
N ILE A 68 -19.85 -10.78 31.09
CA ILE A 68 -21.27 -10.93 31.44
C ILE A 68 -21.59 -12.39 31.76
N GLY A 69 -21.18 -13.33 30.92
CA GLY A 69 -21.44 -14.76 31.10
C GLY A 69 -20.83 -15.35 32.38
N TRP A 70 -19.72 -14.75 32.85
CA TRP A 70 -19.11 -15.05 34.14
C TRP A 70 -19.92 -14.49 35.31
N LEU A 71 -20.37 -13.24 35.22
CA LEU A 71 -21.19 -12.60 36.26
C LEU A 71 -22.56 -13.28 36.44
N THR A 72 -23.15 -13.80 35.36
CA THR A 72 -24.45 -14.52 35.41
C THR A 72 -24.33 -15.96 35.88
N GLY A 73 -23.13 -16.46 36.21
CA GLY A 73 -22.92 -17.83 36.69
C GLY A 73 -23.14 -18.92 35.63
N SER A 74 -23.38 -18.55 34.37
CA SER A 74 -23.55 -19.49 33.24
C SER A 74 -22.24 -20.05 32.68
N ALA A 75 -21.11 -19.57 33.20
CA ALA A 75 -19.79 -19.89 32.69
C ALA A 75 -19.28 -21.27 33.15
N VAL A 76 -18.82 -22.09 32.18
CA VAL A 76 -18.12 -23.34 32.46
C VAL A 76 -16.79 -23.05 33.16
N GLN A 77 -16.47 -23.84 34.19
CA GLN A 77 -15.22 -23.69 34.95
C GLN A 77 -13.99 -23.79 34.03
N GLY A 78 -13.06 -22.84 34.16
CA GLY A 78 -11.83 -22.78 33.35
C GLY A 78 -12.02 -22.21 31.93
N TRP A 79 -13.23 -22.23 31.37
CA TRP A 79 -13.49 -21.66 30.03
C TRP A 79 -13.36 -20.14 30.02
N THR A 80 -13.88 -19.47 31.05
CA THR A 80 -13.82 -18.00 31.14
C THR A 80 -12.38 -17.49 31.18
N SER A 81 -11.53 -18.07 32.04
CA SER A 81 -10.14 -17.60 32.19
C SER A 81 -9.32 -17.86 30.93
N THR A 82 -9.48 -19.04 30.30
CA THR A 82 -8.77 -19.38 29.06
C THR A 82 -9.20 -18.50 27.89
N MET A 83 -10.50 -18.29 27.70
CA MET A 83 -11.00 -17.39 26.66
C MET A 83 -10.62 -15.94 26.92
N LEU A 84 -10.69 -15.47 28.17
CA LEU A 84 -10.30 -14.10 28.52
C LEU A 84 -8.84 -13.83 28.17
N VAL A 85 -7.92 -14.70 28.57
CA VAL A 85 -6.48 -14.56 28.24
C VAL A 85 -6.27 -14.59 26.73
N THR A 86 -6.91 -15.52 26.02
CA THR A 86 -6.76 -15.67 24.56
C THR A 86 -7.26 -14.44 23.82
N VAL A 87 -8.43 -13.91 24.20
CA VAL A 87 -9.04 -12.74 23.56
C VAL A 87 -8.25 -11.47 23.85
N ILE A 88 -7.77 -11.28 25.09
CA ILE A 88 -6.92 -10.13 25.44
C ILE A 88 -5.62 -10.16 24.62
N LEU A 89 -4.94 -11.30 24.59
CA LEU A 89 -3.70 -11.45 23.82
C LEU A 89 -3.95 -11.23 22.32
N GLY A 90 -5.03 -11.80 21.77
CA GLY A 90 -5.43 -11.60 20.38
C GLY A 90 -5.75 -10.14 20.06
N ALA A 91 -6.49 -9.45 20.93
CA ALA A 91 -6.84 -8.03 20.77
C ALA A 91 -5.59 -7.14 20.70
N VAL A 92 -4.65 -7.37 21.63
CA VAL A 92 -3.37 -6.64 21.68
C VAL A 92 -2.53 -6.94 20.44
N GLN A 93 -2.44 -8.19 20.02
CA GLN A 93 -1.69 -8.58 18.81
C GLN A 93 -2.26 -7.92 17.55
N MET A 94 -3.57 -7.95 17.35
CA MET A 94 -4.23 -7.31 16.20
C MET A 94 -4.03 -5.79 16.21
N PHE A 95 -4.10 -5.17 17.39
CA PHE A 95 -3.86 -3.74 17.55
C PHE A 95 -2.41 -3.37 17.14
N VAL A 96 -1.43 -4.13 17.64
CA VAL A 96 -0.01 -3.93 17.31
C VAL A 96 0.24 -4.14 15.82
N LEU A 97 -0.32 -5.18 15.20
CA LEU A 97 -0.24 -5.42 13.75
C LEU A 97 -0.84 -4.26 12.94
N GLY A 98 -2.00 -3.73 13.35
CA GLY A 98 -2.63 -2.58 12.72
C GLY A 98 -1.76 -1.33 12.77
N MET A 99 -1.14 -1.06 13.93
CA MET A 99 -0.18 0.05 14.08
C MET A 99 1.05 -0.13 13.18
N ILE A 100 1.66 -1.33 13.19
CA ILE A 100 2.82 -1.64 12.33
C ILE A 100 2.48 -1.41 10.85
N GLY A 101 1.29 -1.84 10.41
CA GLY A 101 0.83 -1.60 9.04
C GLY A 101 0.80 -0.12 8.66
N GLU A 102 0.26 0.73 9.53
CA GLU A 102 0.18 2.18 9.27
C GLU A 102 1.58 2.81 9.21
N TYR A 103 2.49 2.43 10.12
CA TYR A 103 3.88 2.90 10.08
C TYR A 103 4.62 2.43 8.83
N LEU A 104 4.46 1.16 8.46
CA LEU A 104 5.07 0.60 7.25
C LEU A 104 4.57 1.30 5.99
N GLY A 105 3.30 1.76 5.99
CA GLY A 105 2.73 2.53 4.88
C GLY A 105 3.35 3.90 4.72
N ARG A 106 3.62 4.60 5.84
CA ARG A 106 4.36 5.87 5.81
C ARG A 106 5.79 5.65 5.35
N LEU A 107 6.47 4.62 5.87
CA LEU A 107 7.84 4.27 5.48
C LEU A 107 7.94 3.95 3.98
N TYR A 108 6.93 3.27 3.43
CA TYR A 108 6.86 2.95 2.01
C TYR A 108 6.65 4.18 1.11
N ILE A 109 5.89 5.19 1.56
CA ILE A 109 5.78 6.46 0.83
C ILE A 109 7.11 7.21 0.85
N GLU A 110 7.76 7.26 2.02
CA GLU A 110 9.04 7.93 2.22
C GLU A 110 10.17 7.29 1.41
N SER A 111 10.23 5.94 1.38
CA SER A 111 11.27 5.20 0.66
C SER A 111 11.24 5.43 -0.84
N LYS A 112 10.09 5.81 -1.41
CA LYS A 112 9.96 6.14 -2.83
C LYS A 112 10.62 7.47 -3.22
N ARG A 113 11.01 8.31 -2.24
CA ARG A 113 11.72 9.60 -2.44
C ARG A 113 11.15 10.42 -3.60
N ARG A 114 9.82 10.43 -3.72
CA ARG A 114 9.11 11.09 -4.82
C ARG A 114 9.25 12.61 -4.65
N PRO A 115 9.91 13.34 -5.57
CA PRO A 115 9.98 14.80 -5.45
C PRO A 115 8.59 15.43 -5.44
N LEU A 116 8.44 16.50 -4.66
CA LEU A 116 7.16 17.17 -4.42
C LEU A 116 6.55 17.77 -5.71
N TYR A 117 7.40 18.17 -6.65
CA TYR A 117 7.01 18.70 -7.94
C TYR A 117 8.01 18.27 -9.02
N LEU A 118 7.53 18.19 -10.26
CA LEU A 118 8.35 18.10 -11.45
C LEU A 118 8.13 19.37 -12.27
N VAL A 119 9.21 20.04 -12.67
CA VAL A 119 9.15 21.21 -13.54
C VAL A 119 9.18 20.74 -14.98
N ALA A 120 8.16 21.08 -15.77
CA ALA A 120 8.06 20.69 -17.18
C ALA A 120 8.76 21.70 -18.10
N ASP A 121 8.58 22.98 -17.84
CA ASP A 121 9.18 24.08 -18.60
C ASP A 121 9.37 25.30 -17.69
N VAL A 122 10.39 26.12 -17.96
CA VAL A 122 10.67 27.38 -17.25
C VAL A 122 10.69 28.50 -18.27
N ALA A 123 9.66 29.34 -18.26
CA ALA A 123 9.60 30.51 -19.12
C ALA A 123 10.32 31.71 -18.48
N GLY A 124 11.40 32.19 -19.10
CA GLY A 124 12.15 33.40 -18.71
C GLY A 124 13.64 33.18 -18.46
N PRO A 125 14.47 34.24 -18.41
CA PRO A 125 15.89 34.11 -18.09
C PRO A 125 16.03 33.65 -16.63
N VAL A 126 16.69 32.51 -16.42
CA VAL A 126 16.94 31.93 -15.09
C VAL A 126 17.92 32.84 -14.33
N GLN A 127 17.38 33.80 -13.59
CA GLN A 127 18.17 34.69 -12.72
C GLN A 127 18.35 34.03 -11.36
N GLY A 128 19.28 33.07 -11.29
CA GLY A 128 19.67 32.42 -10.04
C GLY A 128 20.14 30.99 -10.23
N HIS A 129 21.13 30.57 -9.44
CA HIS A 129 21.51 29.16 -9.38
C HIS A 129 20.45 28.41 -8.57
N ALA A 130 19.63 27.59 -9.21
CA ALA A 130 18.67 26.74 -8.51
C ALA A 130 19.42 25.79 -7.55
N ARG A 131 19.25 26.00 -6.24
CA ARG A 131 19.92 25.19 -5.20
C ARG A 131 19.05 24.06 -4.63
N LEU A 132 17.77 24.00 -4.99
CA LEU A 132 16.82 23.04 -4.45
C LEU A 132 16.02 22.37 -5.58
N GLY A 133 16.33 21.10 -5.83
CA GLY A 133 15.70 20.26 -6.84
C GLY A 133 16.68 19.23 -7.40
N TYR A 134 16.18 18.05 -7.76
CA TYR A 134 16.95 17.06 -8.52
C TYR A 134 17.05 17.56 -9.98
N SER A 135 18.18 18.14 -10.36
CA SER A 135 18.50 18.31 -11.78
C SER A 135 18.75 16.92 -12.34
N ALA A 136 17.88 16.45 -13.23
CA ALA A 136 18.23 15.35 -14.11
C ALA A 136 19.37 15.87 -15.00
N HIS A 137 20.62 15.76 -14.54
CA HIS A 137 21.78 15.99 -15.38
C HIS A 137 21.72 14.97 -16.52
N GLU A 138 21.20 15.43 -17.65
CA GLU A 138 21.73 15.25 -18.99
C GLU A 138 22.78 14.12 -19.10
N GLY A 139 22.29 12.88 -19.10
CA GLY A 139 23.08 11.69 -19.41
C GLY A 139 23.41 11.58 -20.90
N ALA A 140 23.81 12.67 -21.53
CA ALA A 140 24.02 12.73 -22.98
C ALA A 140 25.27 13.54 -23.34
N LYS A 141 26.44 13.01 -22.98
CA LYS A 141 27.68 12.94 -23.78
C LYS A 141 28.89 12.91 -22.86
N ASP A 142 29.60 11.78 -22.89
CA ASP A 142 31.04 11.77 -22.66
C ASP A 142 31.70 11.16 -23.90
N PRO A 143 32.35 11.95 -24.75
CA PRO A 143 33.40 11.48 -25.62
C PRO A 143 34.73 12.04 -25.13
N ALA A 144 35.53 11.17 -24.52
CA ALA A 144 36.98 11.30 -24.44
C ALA A 144 37.59 10.02 -25.02
#